data_AF-A0A6B2LWB0-F1
#
_entry.id   AF-A0A6B2LWB0-F1
#
_cell.length_a   1.000
_cell.length_b   1.000
_cell.length_c   1.000
_cell.angle_alpha   90.00
_cell.angle_beta   90.00
_cell.angle_gamma   90.00
#
_symmetry.space_group_name_H-M   'P 1'
#
loop_
_entity.id
_entity.type
_entity.pdbx_description
1 polymer ?
#
loop_
_entity_poly.entity_id
_entity_poly.type
_entity_poly.pdbx_seq_one_letter_code
_entity_poly.pdbx_strand_id
1 'polypeptide(L)' 'MGELKGHNDGISTVAFSPDGKTFVSGSSDYSIQVWSVESK' A
#
# COMPACT_ATOMS: atom_id res chain seq x y z
N MET A 1 -3.52 6.24 -14.62
CA MET A 1 -3.69 5.70 -13.26
C MET A 1 -2.60 4.67 -13.05
N GLY A 2 -1.76 4.82 -12.02
CA GLY A 2 -0.76 3.82 -11.68
C GLY A 2 -1.40 2.67 -10.91
N GLU A 3 -0.95 1.45 -11.16
CA GLU A 3 -1.39 0.24 -10.45
C GLU A 3 -0.34 -0.14 -9.41
N LEU A 4 -0.77 -0.44 -8.19
CA LEU A 4 0.08 -0.98 -7.12
C LEU A 4 0.07 -2.50 -7.24
N LYS A 5 1.06 -3.05 -7.96
CA LYS A 5 1.22 -4.50 -8.14
C LYS A 5 2.10 -5.05 -7.02
N GLY A 6 1.56 -5.97 -6.24
CA GLY A 6 2.33 -6.66 -5.20
C GLY A 6 1.48 -7.59 -4.33
N HIS A 7 0.22 -7.23 -4.08
CA HIS A 7 -0.71 -8.14 -3.41
C HIS A 7 -1.24 -9.20 -4.37
N ASN A 8 -1.30 -10.44 -3.89
CA ASN A 8 -1.81 -11.60 -4.63
C ASN A 8 -3.28 -11.91 -4.31
N ASP A 9 -3.87 -11.17 -3.36
CA ASP A 9 -5.27 -11.26 -2.97
C ASP A 9 -5.83 -9.86 -2.64
N GLY A 10 -7.10 -9.79 -2.26
CA GLY A 10 -7.79 -8.55 -1.94
C GLY A 10 -7.16 -7.79 -0.78
N ILE A 11 -7.01 -6.48 -0.97
CA ILE A 11 -6.60 -5.55 0.08
C ILE A 11 -7.75 -5.39 1.07
N SER A 12 -7.48 -5.63 2.34
CA SER A 12 -8.46 -5.53 3.43
C SER A 12 -8.32 -4.23 4.23
N THR A 13 -7.16 -3.60 4.22
CA THR A 13 -6.88 -2.38 4.99
C THR A 13 -5.81 -1.49 4.35
N VAL A 14 -5.92 -0.19 4.59
CA VAL A 14 -4.96 0.84 4.17
C VAL A 14 -4.77 1.84 5.30
N ALA A 15 -3.52 2.23 5.57
CA ALA A 15 -3.20 3.28 6.53
C ALA A 15 -2.12 4.23 5.98
N PHE A 16 -2.29 5.53 6.21
CA PHE A 16 -1.36 6.56 5.78
C PHE A 16 -0.44 6.97 6.93
N SER A 17 0.82 7.24 6.59
CA SER A 17 1.72 7.94 7.51
C SER A 17 1.23 9.37 7.75
N PRO A 18 1.42 9.94 8.97
CA PRO A 18 1.00 11.32 9.26
C PRO A 18 1.65 12.38 8.37
N ASP A 19 2.84 12.11 7.84
CA ASP A 19 3.56 13.01 6.93
C ASP A 19 3.16 12.84 5.46
N GLY A 20 2.28 11.88 5.15
CA GLY A 20 1.77 11.61 3.81
C GLY A 20 2.79 11.08 2.81
N LYS A 21 4.03 10.78 3.24
CA LYS A 21 5.09 10.32 2.34
C LYS A 21 4.99 8.83 2.05
N THR A 22 4.37 8.08 2.96
CA THR A 22 4.20 6.64 2.81
C THR A 22 2.79 6.20 3.19
N PHE A 23 2.39 5.05 2.68
CA PHE A 23 1.21 4.35 3.15
C PHE A 23 1.46 2.85 3.16
N VAL A 24 0.69 2.14 3.96
CA VAL A 24 0.74 0.69 4.06
C VAL A 24 -0.58 0.09 3.62
N SER A 25 -0.52 -1.10 3.02
CA SER A 25 -1.68 -1.90 2.66
C SER A 25 -1.55 -3.30 3.24
N GLY A 26 -2.62 -3.82 3.83
CA GLY A 26 -2.72 -5.21 4.29
C GLY A 26 -3.68 -6.00 3.40
N SER A 27 -3.36 -7.27 3.16
CA SER A 27 -4.09 -8.13 2.22
C SER A 27 -4.41 -9.50 2.82
N SER A 28 -5.41 -10.15 2.25
CA SER A 28 -5.76 -11.55 2.55
C SER A 28 -4.67 -12.55 2.13
N ASP A 29 -3.67 -12.10 1.36
CA ASP A 29 -2.47 -12.89 1.02
C ASP A 29 -1.47 -13.03 2.18
N TYR A 30 -1.84 -12.61 3.39
CA TYR A 30 -1.03 -12.61 4.60
C TYR A 30 0.21 -11.69 4.55
N SER A 31 0.22 -10.70 3.65
CA SER A 31 1.29 -9.71 3.56
C SER A 31 0.84 -8.30 3.92
N ILE A 32 1.81 -7.50 4.34
CA ILE A 32 1.70 -6.04 4.47
C ILE A 32 2.76 -5.44 3.54
N GLN A 33 2.36 -4.48 2.72
CA GLN A 33 3.26 -3.77 1.82
C GLN A 33 3.34 -2.29 2.18
N VAL A 34 4.53 -1.71 2.04
CA VAL A 34 4.81 -0.29 2.29
C VAL A 34 5.10 0.40 0.97
N TRP A 35 4.45 1.53 0.75
CA TRP A 35 4.54 2.29 -0.50
C TRP A 35 5.03 3.70 -0.22
N SER A 36 5.91 4.20 -1.09
CA SER A 36 6.34 5.60 -1.10
C SER A 36 5.47 6.40 -2.05
N VAL A 37 4.98 7.55 -1.59
CA VAL A 37 4.27 8.55 -2.39
C VAL A 37 5.31 9.52 -2.95
N GLU A 38 6.21 9.01 -3.77
CA GLU A 38 7.20 9.83 -4.45
C GLU A 38 6.56 10.37 -5.74
N SER A 39 6.35 11.68 -5.79
CA SER A 39 5.97 12.36 -7.03
C SER A 39 7.26 12.57 -7.84
N LYS A 40 7.25 12.09 -9.08
CA LYS A 40 8.34 12.32 -10.04
C LYS A 40 8.41 13.80 -10.44
#